data_AF-A0A352Z1B3-F1
#
_entry.id   AF-A0A352Z1B3-F1
#
_cell.length_a   1.000
_cell.length_b   1.000
_cell.length_c   1.000
_cell.angle_alpha   90.00
_cell.angle_beta   90.00
_cell.angle_gamma   90.00
#
_symmetry.space_group_name_H-M   'P 1'
#
loop_
_entity.id
_entity.type
_entity.pdbx_description
1 polymer ?
#
loop_
_entity_poly.entity_id
_entity_poly.type
_entity_poly.pdbx_seq_one_letter_code
_entity_poly.pdbx_strand_id
1 'polypeptide(L)'
;MGKIRMPVLLIMVTLLFNFIQGFSQNTQPSEVEFKNAPVLFREEGKAYQQIIANYKADTPGKILFTSGGKELLKADLVKGNNRYLLKVPAVNKAKKITVAAKIDNKVAENYPVTLVPPKKWQIYLVQHSHTDIGYTRPQSEILAEHMRYIDYALDYCDKTDHLPDDAKFRWTCESSWVTREYLRSRPTSQIERFKKRIAEGRIEVTGMYANMAEIADENIMYDFLQPLREFSRLGIPVKTAMQNDVNGVAWCMPDYFKNTGIRYLNMGINETRSIRPFDKPTCFWWESPSGERMLAFRADHYHDGNIYGLVNKSPNFAANILWHLADLESRGYPLDRVAIQFSGYYTDNAPPATAASERVMLWNEKYEYPKIRLSVASEFFEYVEKNWGDELPVYRNAWLDWWTDGFGSTSRETAEIRKTQNMKQVD
;
A
#
# COMPACT_ATOMS: atom_id res chain seq x y z
N MET A 1 -69.22 -16.71 37.47
CA MET A 1 -67.85 -16.27 37.83
C MET A 1 -66.90 -17.33 37.29
N GLY A 2 -65.94 -17.13 36.40
CA GLY A 2 -65.40 -16.01 35.64
C GLY A 2 -64.61 -16.63 34.48
N LYS A 3 -64.63 -15.99 33.31
CA LYS A 3 -64.01 -16.45 32.06
C LYS A 3 -62.49 -16.32 32.12
N ILE A 4 -61.73 -17.32 31.64
CA ILE A 4 -60.44 -17.09 30.96
C ILE A 4 -60.35 -17.99 29.71
N ARG A 5 -59.74 -17.44 28.66
CA ARG A 5 -59.84 -17.74 27.24
C ARG A 5 -58.89 -18.85 26.75
N MET A 6 -59.35 -19.48 25.66
CA MET A 6 -58.68 -20.32 24.65
C MET A 6 -57.52 -19.59 23.93
N PRO A 7 -56.74 -20.24 23.04
CA PRO A 7 -55.43 -20.83 23.29
C PRO A 7 -54.27 -20.08 22.60
N VAL A 8 -53.05 -20.33 23.06
CA VAL A 8 -51.79 -19.89 22.44
C VAL A 8 -51.57 -20.67 21.14
N LEU A 9 -52.09 -20.13 20.02
CA LEU A 9 -51.78 -20.60 18.67
C LEU A 9 -51.86 -19.42 17.68
N LEU A 10 -51.06 -18.36 17.91
CA LEU A 10 -50.89 -17.27 16.94
C LEU A 10 -49.57 -16.49 17.08
N ILE A 11 -48.46 -17.15 17.47
CA ILE A 11 -47.11 -16.53 17.52
C ILE A 11 -46.07 -17.35 16.74
N MET A 12 -46.50 -18.27 15.88
CA MET A 12 -45.59 -19.08 15.05
C MET A 12 -45.89 -19.01 13.54
N VAL A 13 -46.51 -17.92 13.09
CA VAL A 13 -46.67 -17.60 11.65
C VAL A 13 -46.16 -16.19 11.31
N THR A 14 -45.94 -15.31 12.30
CA THR A 14 -45.38 -13.96 12.11
C THR A 14 -43.85 -13.89 12.16
N LEU A 15 -43.16 -14.99 12.44
CA LEU A 15 -41.68 -15.07 12.44
C LEU A 15 -41.09 -15.71 11.18
N LEU A 16 -41.93 -16.20 10.26
CA LEU A 16 -41.51 -16.77 8.96
C LEU A 16 -41.83 -15.86 7.76
N PHE A 17 -42.43 -14.68 7.98
CA PHE A 17 -42.71 -13.69 6.94
C PHE A 17 -41.81 -12.44 6.99
N ASN A 18 -40.79 -12.41 7.86
CA ASN A 18 -39.79 -11.33 7.93
C ASN A 18 -38.38 -11.76 7.50
N PHE A 19 -38.23 -12.91 6.84
CA PHE A 19 -36.93 -13.40 6.35
C PHE A 19 -36.76 -13.39 4.82
N ILE A 20 -37.63 -12.71 4.07
CA ILE A 20 -37.55 -12.62 2.60
C ILE A 20 -37.58 -11.16 2.06
N GLN A 21 -37.52 -10.13 2.91
CA GLN A 21 -37.36 -8.74 2.44
C GLN A 21 -36.11 -8.10 3.05
N GLY A 22 -35.00 -8.25 2.32
CA GLY A 22 -33.71 -7.67 2.68
C GLY A 22 -32.57 -7.88 1.67
N PHE A 23 -32.84 -8.49 0.51
CA PHE A 23 -32.00 -8.37 -0.70
C PHE A 23 -32.82 -7.72 -1.81
N SER A 24 -33.46 -6.59 -1.50
CA SER A 24 -33.61 -5.59 -2.54
C SER A 24 -32.23 -4.94 -2.63
N GLN A 25 -31.43 -5.37 -3.61
CA GLN A 25 -30.43 -4.47 -4.15
C GLN A 25 -31.23 -3.24 -4.57
N ASN A 26 -31.17 -2.19 -3.74
CA ASN A 26 -31.38 -0.84 -4.23
C ASN A 26 -30.28 -0.64 -5.27
N THR A 27 -30.52 -1.08 -6.51
CA THR A 27 -29.87 -0.55 -7.68
C THR A 27 -30.36 0.88 -7.79
N GLN A 28 -29.76 1.76 -6.99
CA GLN A 28 -29.68 3.15 -7.42
C GLN A 28 -29.16 3.11 -8.87
N PRO A 29 -29.78 3.87 -9.80
CA PRO A 29 -29.21 3.99 -11.14
C PRO A 29 -27.74 4.33 -10.96
N SER A 30 -26.86 3.58 -11.62
CA SER A 30 -25.42 3.74 -11.51
C SER A 30 -25.04 5.14 -11.99
N GLU A 31 -25.03 6.10 -11.08
CA GLU A 31 -24.67 7.47 -11.40
C GLU A 31 -23.19 7.50 -11.80
N VAL A 32 -22.84 8.33 -12.78
CA VAL A 32 -21.43 8.54 -13.10
C VAL A 32 -20.81 9.43 -12.03
N GLU A 33 -19.82 8.90 -11.32
CA GLU A 33 -19.08 9.65 -10.32
C GLU A 33 -17.93 10.42 -10.98
N PHE A 34 -17.81 11.72 -10.69
CA PHE A 34 -16.73 12.56 -11.18
C PHE A 34 -15.84 13.05 -10.04
N LYS A 35 -14.52 12.89 -10.21
CA LYS A 35 -13.50 13.48 -9.32
C LYS A 35 -12.54 14.38 -10.11
N ASN A 36 -12.11 15.50 -9.53
CA ASN A 36 -11.04 16.30 -10.10
C ASN A 36 -9.73 15.50 -10.00
N ALA A 37 -9.09 15.20 -11.13
CA ALA A 37 -7.85 14.45 -11.13
C ALA A 37 -6.70 15.39 -10.75
N PRO A 38 -5.83 15.03 -9.79
CA PRO A 38 -4.70 15.87 -9.41
C PRO A 38 -3.55 15.70 -10.40
N VAL A 39 -3.78 16.07 -11.67
CA VAL A 39 -2.84 15.93 -12.77
C VAL A 39 -2.75 17.21 -13.59
N LEU A 40 -1.53 17.55 -13.99
CA LEU A 40 -1.21 18.68 -14.85
C LEU A 40 -0.23 18.22 -15.93
N PHE A 41 -0.47 18.61 -17.18
CA PHE A 41 0.41 18.33 -18.30
C PHE A 41 0.29 19.40 -19.39
N ARG A 42 1.21 19.37 -20.35
CA ARG A 42 1.24 20.29 -21.48
C ARG A 42 1.15 19.54 -22.80
N GLU A 43 0.31 20.04 -23.69
CA GLU A 43 0.24 19.60 -25.08
C GLU A 43 0.19 20.86 -25.96
N GLU A 44 1.04 20.93 -26.98
CA GLU A 44 1.10 22.06 -27.92
C GLU A 44 1.22 23.44 -27.22
N GLY A 45 2.01 23.50 -26.14
CA GLY A 45 2.23 24.71 -25.35
C GLY A 45 1.10 25.09 -24.38
N LYS A 46 -0.05 24.40 -24.42
CA LYS A 46 -1.21 24.67 -23.54
C LYS A 46 -1.21 23.72 -22.35
N ALA A 47 -1.64 24.22 -21.20
CA ALA A 47 -1.77 23.42 -19.97
C ALA A 47 -3.15 22.77 -19.86
N TYR A 48 -3.17 21.50 -19.49
CA TYR A 48 -4.35 20.67 -19.33
C TYR A 48 -4.36 19.97 -17.97
N GLN A 49 -5.56 19.72 -17.46
CA GLN A 49 -5.83 18.81 -16.34
C GLN A 49 -6.88 17.78 -16.75
N GLN A 50 -7.19 16.84 -15.87
CA GLN A 50 -8.20 15.81 -16.14
C GLN A 50 -9.29 15.77 -15.07
N ILE A 51 -10.42 15.18 -15.47
CA ILE A 51 -11.48 14.73 -14.57
C ILE A 51 -11.47 13.19 -14.66
N ILE A 52 -11.53 12.49 -13.54
CA ILE A 52 -11.77 11.05 -13.56
C ILE A 52 -13.29 10.83 -13.51
N ALA A 53 -13.81 10.11 -14.50
CA ALA A 53 -15.19 9.62 -14.50
C ALA A 53 -15.18 8.13 -14.15
N ASN A 54 -15.95 7.73 -13.13
CA ASN A 54 -16.11 6.36 -12.69
C ASN A 54 -17.57 5.91 -12.88
N TYR A 55 -17.76 4.77 -13.52
CA TYR A 55 -19.09 4.20 -13.74
C TYR A 55 -19.04 2.68 -13.62
N LYS A 56 -19.95 2.12 -12.82
CA LYS A 56 -20.10 0.67 -12.67
C LYS A 56 -21.17 0.19 -13.64
N ALA A 57 -20.75 -0.57 -14.65
CA ALA A 57 -21.65 -1.09 -15.68
C ALA A 57 -22.06 -2.53 -15.37
N ASP A 58 -23.36 -2.82 -15.48
CA ASP A 58 -23.88 -4.19 -15.35
C ASP A 58 -23.64 -5.01 -16.62
N THR A 59 -23.65 -4.34 -17.77
CA THR A 59 -23.43 -4.92 -19.10
C THR A 59 -22.41 -4.10 -19.88
N PRO A 60 -21.68 -4.71 -20.83
CA PRO A 60 -20.89 -3.97 -21.80
C PRO A 60 -21.76 -3.00 -22.62
N GLY A 61 -21.15 -1.93 -23.12
CA GLY A 61 -21.86 -0.87 -23.84
C GLY A 61 -20.92 0.24 -24.29
N LYS A 62 -21.45 1.44 -24.51
CA LYS A 62 -20.67 2.63 -24.87
C LYS A 62 -21.04 3.81 -23.99
N ILE A 63 -20.05 4.65 -23.71
CA ILE A 63 -20.24 5.90 -22.98
C ILE A 63 -19.61 7.06 -23.75
N LEU A 64 -20.33 8.18 -23.78
CA LEU A 64 -19.91 9.43 -24.40
C LEU A 64 -19.95 10.54 -23.35
N PHE A 65 -18.84 11.25 -23.20
CA PHE A 65 -18.71 12.42 -22.35
C PHE A 65 -18.60 13.69 -23.19
N THR A 66 -19.41 14.69 -22.87
CA THR A 66 -19.35 16.01 -23.52
C THR A 66 -19.35 17.14 -22.51
N SER A 67 -18.80 18.30 -22.87
CA SER A 67 -18.90 19.52 -22.07
C SER A 67 -18.92 20.75 -22.98
N GLY A 68 -19.87 21.67 -22.75
CA GLY A 68 -20.04 22.86 -23.58
C GLY A 68 -20.26 22.54 -25.07
N GLY A 69 -20.95 21.44 -25.38
CA GLY A 69 -21.19 20.98 -26.75
C GLY A 69 -20.01 20.29 -27.44
N LYS A 70 -18.86 20.13 -26.76
CA LYS A 70 -17.67 19.44 -27.30
C LYS A 70 -17.55 18.03 -26.73
N GLU A 71 -17.13 17.09 -27.56
CA GLU A 71 -16.75 15.74 -27.12
C GLU A 71 -15.47 15.79 -26.27
N LEU A 72 -15.54 15.20 -25.08
CA LEU A 72 -14.37 15.00 -24.21
C LEU A 72 -13.77 13.61 -24.43
N LEU A 73 -14.62 12.58 -24.50
CA LEU A 73 -14.22 11.19 -24.70
C LEU A 73 -15.41 10.34 -25.13
N LYS A 74 -15.16 9.40 -26.05
CA LYS A 74 -16.04 8.27 -26.35
C LYS A 74 -15.29 6.97 -26.07
N ALA A 75 -15.90 6.07 -25.30
CA ALA A 75 -15.25 4.83 -24.88
C ALA A 75 -16.23 3.66 -24.77
N ASP A 76 -15.68 2.45 -24.80
CA ASP A 76 -16.43 1.23 -24.52
C ASP A 76 -16.52 1.00 -23.00
N LEU A 77 -17.67 0.49 -22.57
CA LEU A 77 -17.95 0.03 -21.22
C LEU A 77 -17.72 -1.49 -21.16
N VAL A 78 -17.05 -1.94 -20.11
CA VAL A 78 -16.98 -3.36 -19.73
C VAL A 78 -17.78 -3.60 -18.46
N LYS A 79 -18.23 -4.84 -18.25
CA LYS A 79 -18.91 -5.21 -17.00
C LYS A 79 -18.00 -4.92 -15.80
N GLY A 80 -18.55 -4.28 -14.77
CA GLY A 80 -17.81 -3.87 -13.58
C GLY A 80 -17.42 -2.39 -13.60
N ASN A 81 -16.34 -2.05 -12.91
CA ASN A 81 -15.90 -0.67 -12.74
C ASN A 81 -15.15 -0.17 -13.99
N ASN A 82 -15.59 0.95 -14.54
CA ASN A 82 -14.96 1.64 -15.65
C ASN A 82 -14.46 3.00 -15.17
N ARG A 83 -13.20 3.32 -15.46
CA ARG A 83 -12.60 4.62 -15.12
C ARG A 83 -12.02 5.28 -16.36
N TYR A 84 -12.38 6.53 -16.58
CA TYR A 84 -11.97 7.31 -17.74
C TYR A 84 -11.35 8.63 -17.33
N LEU A 85 -10.38 9.10 -18.11
CA LEU A 85 -9.72 10.39 -17.91
C LEU A 85 -10.20 11.38 -18.97
N LEU A 86 -10.93 12.41 -18.55
CA LEU A 86 -11.48 13.44 -19.44
C LEU A 86 -10.57 14.66 -19.44
N LYS A 87 -9.93 14.94 -20.58
CA LYS A 87 -9.03 16.09 -20.74
C LYS A 87 -9.81 17.40 -20.77
N VAL A 88 -9.40 18.37 -19.95
CA VAL A 88 -9.95 19.73 -19.93
C VAL A 88 -8.83 20.76 -19.79
N PRO A 89 -9.01 22.01 -20.25
CA PRO A 89 -8.04 23.08 -20.01
C PRO A 89 -7.77 23.25 -18.51
N ALA A 90 -6.50 23.41 -18.13
CA ALA A 90 -6.12 23.63 -16.74
C ALA A 90 -6.70 24.94 -16.20
N VAL A 91 -7.11 24.94 -14.93
CA VAL A 91 -7.63 26.13 -14.24
C VAL A 91 -6.65 26.61 -13.17
N ASN A 92 -6.60 27.92 -12.94
CA ASN A 92 -5.78 28.56 -11.90
C ASN A 92 -6.58 28.94 -10.65
N LYS A 93 -7.92 28.84 -10.72
CA LYS A 93 -8.88 29.05 -9.64
C LYS A 93 -10.04 28.09 -9.83
N ALA A 94 -10.80 27.82 -8.77
CA ALA A 94 -11.95 26.95 -8.85
C ALA A 94 -12.95 27.41 -9.92
N LYS A 95 -13.41 26.48 -10.76
CA LYS A 95 -14.34 26.75 -11.87
C LYS A 95 -15.36 25.63 -12.00
N LYS A 96 -16.65 25.98 -11.97
CA LYS A 96 -17.73 25.03 -12.25
C LYS A 96 -17.88 24.83 -13.75
N ILE A 97 -18.03 23.57 -14.16
CA ILE A 97 -18.41 23.17 -15.51
C ILE A 97 -19.55 22.15 -15.42
N THR A 98 -20.21 21.89 -16.56
CA THR A 98 -21.16 20.79 -16.68
C THR A 98 -20.56 19.74 -17.61
N VAL A 99 -20.54 18.49 -17.16
CA VAL A 99 -20.17 17.33 -17.97
C VAL A 99 -21.43 16.52 -18.21
N ALA A 100 -21.75 16.25 -19.47
CA ALA A 100 -22.85 15.38 -19.83
C ALA A 100 -22.33 13.98 -20.14
N ALA A 101 -22.92 12.94 -19.55
CA ALA A 101 -22.62 11.54 -19.85
C ALA A 101 -23.82 10.90 -20.55
N LYS A 102 -23.56 10.23 -21.68
CA LYS A 102 -24.56 9.46 -22.43
C LYS A 102 -24.14 8.01 -22.48
N ILE A 103 -24.96 7.13 -21.92
CA ILE A 103 -24.75 5.68 -21.92
C ILE A 103 -25.63 5.08 -23.03
N ASP A 104 -24.99 4.45 -24.00
CA ASP A 104 -25.63 3.89 -25.20
C ASP A 104 -26.60 4.89 -25.86
N ASN A 105 -27.87 4.49 -26.01
CA ASN A 105 -28.94 5.29 -26.61
C ASN A 105 -29.79 6.02 -25.58
N LYS A 106 -29.42 6.01 -24.29
CA LYS A 106 -30.14 6.75 -23.25
C LYS A 106 -29.99 8.26 -23.42
N VAL A 107 -30.85 9.01 -22.74
CA VAL A 107 -30.74 10.48 -22.66
C VAL A 107 -29.45 10.83 -21.92
N ALA A 108 -28.76 11.90 -22.36
CA ALA A 108 -27.57 12.37 -21.69
C ALA A 108 -27.94 13.01 -20.34
N GLU A 109 -27.25 12.61 -19.27
CA GLU A 109 -27.40 13.19 -17.94
C GLU A 109 -26.31 14.24 -17.70
N ASN A 110 -26.67 15.35 -17.05
CA ASN A 110 -25.79 16.49 -16.81
C ASN A 110 -25.29 16.51 -15.37
N TYR A 111 -23.98 16.54 -15.18
CA TYR A 111 -23.32 16.53 -13.88
C TYR A 111 -22.54 17.83 -13.67
N PRO A 112 -22.79 18.57 -12.58
CA PRO A 112 -21.96 19.70 -12.22
C PRO A 112 -20.61 19.20 -11.67
N VAL A 113 -19.51 19.65 -12.26
CA VAL A 113 -18.15 19.32 -11.80
C VAL A 113 -17.41 20.61 -11.45
N THR A 114 -16.81 20.65 -10.27
CA THR A 114 -15.94 21.76 -9.85
C THR A 114 -14.50 21.40 -10.17
N LEU A 115 -13.93 22.07 -11.17
CA LEU A 115 -12.50 22.02 -11.43
C LEU A 115 -11.78 22.86 -10.41
N VAL A 116 -10.68 22.32 -9.85
CA VAL A 116 -9.75 23.07 -9.00
C VAL A 116 -8.34 22.93 -9.57
N PRO A 117 -7.43 23.88 -9.29
CA PRO A 117 -6.02 23.73 -9.64
C PRO A 117 -5.48 22.41 -9.08
N PRO A 118 -4.85 21.54 -9.90
CA PRO A 118 -4.33 20.26 -9.43
C PRO A 118 -3.29 20.44 -8.33
N LYS A 119 -3.41 19.67 -7.24
CA LYS A 119 -2.36 19.57 -6.22
C LYS A 119 -1.11 18.97 -6.84
N LYS A 120 0.06 19.51 -6.48
CA LYS A 120 1.36 19.09 -7.00
C LYS A 120 1.89 17.87 -6.24
N TRP A 121 1.36 16.71 -6.55
CA TRP A 121 1.70 15.48 -5.85
C TRP A 121 3.06 14.88 -6.24
N GLN A 122 3.68 14.19 -5.29
CA GLN A 122 4.76 13.22 -5.55
C GLN A 122 4.42 11.84 -4.97
N ILE A 123 4.64 10.78 -5.77
CA ILE A 123 4.38 9.40 -5.37
C ILE A 123 5.72 8.67 -5.20
N TYR A 124 5.93 8.06 -4.05
CA TYR A 124 7.04 7.17 -3.76
C TYR A 124 6.59 5.71 -3.96
N LEU A 125 7.18 5.02 -4.92
CA LEU A 125 6.89 3.62 -5.20
C LEU A 125 7.98 2.73 -4.60
N VAL A 126 7.62 1.97 -3.57
CA VAL A 126 8.54 1.11 -2.83
C VAL A 126 8.38 -0.32 -3.31
N GLN A 127 9.39 -0.84 -4.00
CA GLN A 127 9.41 -2.24 -4.41
C GLN A 127 10.04 -3.12 -3.32
N HIS A 128 9.33 -4.17 -2.91
CA HIS A 128 9.84 -5.22 -2.02
C HIS A 128 9.30 -6.59 -2.44
N SER A 129 9.72 -7.65 -1.75
CA SER A 129 9.09 -8.96 -1.80
C SER A 129 8.48 -9.21 -0.45
N HIS A 130 7.19 -9.53 -0.38
CA HIS A 130 6.60 -9.98 0.87
C HIS A 130 7.16 -11.36 1.22
N THR A 131 7.90 -11.45 2.33
CA THR A 131 8.65 -12.64 2.74
C THR A 131 7.80 -13.53 3.65
N ASP A 132 6.93 -14.33 3.04
CA ASP A 132 6.33 -15.47 3.72
C ASP A 132 7.30 -16.63 3.87
N ILE A 133 7.24 -17.26 5.04
CA ILE A 133 8.08 -18.40 5.42
C ILE A 133 7.16 -19.59 5.73
N GLY A 134 7.10 -20.57 4.81
CA GLY A 134 6.26 -21.76 5.00
C GLY A 134 4.81 -21.63 4.52
N TYR A 135 4.41 -20.48 3.94
CA TYR A 135 3.12 -20.32 3.27
C TYR A 135 3.17 -20.81 1.83
N THR A 136 3.93 -20.13 0.96
CA THR A 136 4.00 -20.51 -0.46
C THR A 136 4.85 -21.76 -0.66
N ARG A 137 6.01 -21.84 0.03
CA ARG A 137 7.02 -22.91 -0.09
C ARG A 137 7.83 -23.10 1.21
N PRO A 138 8.56 -24.23 1.37
CA PRO A 138 9.39 -24.52 2.55
C PRO A 138 10.50 -23.48 2.80
N GLN A 139 10.94 -23.33 4.05
CA GLN A 139 11.87 -22.26 4.46
C GLN A 139 13.21 -22.30 3.70
N SER A 140 13.73 -23.49 3.39
CA SER A 140 14.98 -23.66 2.66
C SER A 140 14.90 -23.14 1.22
N GLU A 141 13.75 -23.32 0.56
CA GLU A 141 13.51 -22.80 -0.79
C GLU A 141 13.33 -21.28 -0.78
N ILE A 142 12.52 -20.77 0.17
CA ILE A 142 12.30 -19.33 0.34
C ILE A 142 13.62 -18.60 0.58
N LEU A 143 14.47 -19.10 1.48
CA LEU A 143 15.75 -18.49 1.77
C LEU A 143 16.65 -18.45 0.53
N ALA A 144 16.76 -19.57 -0.19
CA ALA A 144 17.57 -19.65 -1.40
C ALA A 144 17.06 -18.69 -2.50
N GLU A 145 15.74 -18.55 -2.63
CA GLU A 145 15.12 -17.64 -3.59
C GLU A 145 15.32 -16.18 -3.25
N HIS A 146 15.00 -15.77 -2.03
CA HIS A 146 15.12 -14.37 -1.63
C HIS A 146 16.59 -13.90 -1.65
N MET A 147 17.55 -14.78 -1.35
CA MET A 147 18.96 -14.47 -1.58
C MET A 147 19.28 -14.23 -3.07
N ARG A 148 18.71 -15.03 -3.99
CA ARG A 148 18.84 -14.77 -5.45
C ARG A 148 18.14 -13.48 -5.88
N TYR A 149 17.07 -13.08 -5.20
CA TYR A 149 16.38 -11.82 -5.49
C TYR A 149 17.26 -10.62 -5.19
N ILE A 150 18.09 -10.66 -4.15
CA ILE A 150 19.08 -9.61 -3.90
C ILE A 150 20.10 -9.57 -5.06
N ASP A 151 20.56 -10.71 -5.57
CA ASP A 151 21.44 -10.76 -6.75
C ASP A 151 20.76 -10.12 -7.97
N TYR A 152 19.49 -10.44 -8.24
CA TYR A 152 18.72 -9.84 -9.34
C TYR A 152 18.48 -8.34 -9.15
N ALA A 153 18.21 -7.89 -7.92
CA ALA A 153 18.02 -6.48 -7.61
C ALA A 153 19.27 -5.66 -7.94
N LEU A 154 20.46 -6.22 -7.71
CA LEU A 154 21.72 -5.57 -8.08
C LEU A 154 21.91 -5.54 -9.60
N ASP A 155 21.60 -6.62 -10.31
CA ASP A 155 21.62 -6.64 -11.77
C ASP A 155 20.64 -5.63 -12.38
N TYR A 156 19.49 -5.44 -11.74
CA TYR A 156 18.49 -4.45 -12.15
C TYR A 156 18.90 -3.02 -11.80
N CYS A 157 19.66 -2.81 -10.72
CA CYS A 157 20.32 -1.53 -10.46
C CYS A 157 21.24 -1.17 -11.63
N ASP A 158 22.14 -2.08 -12.00
CA ASP A 158 23.09 -1.89 -13.11
C ASP A 158 22.37 -1.63 -14.43
N LYS A 159 21.37 -2.45 -14.77
CA LYS A 159 20.61 -2.33 -16.03
C LYS A 159 19.84 -1.02 -16.16
N THR A 160 19.58 -0.32 -15.06
CA THR A 160 18.81 0.93 -15.07
C THR A 160 19.63 2.16 -14.73
N ASP A 161 20.96 2.05 -14.59
CA ASP A 161 21.82 3.20 -14.22
C ASP A 161 21.76 4.37 -15.20
N HIS A 162 21.44 4.10 -16.46
CA HIS A 162 21.30 5.10 -17.53
C HIS A 162 19.94 5.84 -17.52
N LEU A 163 18.96 5.38 -16.73
CA LEU A 163 17.65 6.01 -16.66
C LEU A 163 17.67 7.30 -15.81
N PRO A 164 16.68 8.21 -16.00
CA PRO A 164 16.47 9.33 -15.08
C PRO A 164 16.35 8.85 -13.63
N ASP A 165 16.81 9.64 -12.67
CA ASP A 165 16.97 9.19 -11.28
C ASP A 165 15.68 8.64 -10.65
N ASP A 166 14.52 9.23 -10.95
CA ASP A 166 13.22 8.75 -10.47
C ASP A 166 12.81 7.39 -11.04
N ALA A 167 13.31 7.02 -12.21
CA ALA A 167 12.99 5.79 -12.92
C ALA A 167 14.02 4.67 -12.68
N LYS A 168 15.17 4.98 -12.07
CA LYS A 168 16.18 4.01 -11.68
C LYS A 168 15.59 2.95 -10.74
N PHE A 169 15.88 1.68 -11.00
CA PHE A 169 15.37 0.56 -10.19
C PHE A 169 15.83 0.71 -8.73
N ARG A 170 14.91 0.53 -7.77
CA ARG A 170 15.23 0.49 -6.34
C ARG A 170 14.53 -0.68 -5.66
N TRP A 171 15.15 -1.22 -4.63
CA TRP A 171 14.65 -2.41 -3.93
C TRP A 171 14.81 -2.30 -2.42
N THR A 172 13.77 -2.70 -1.69
CA THR A 172 13.79 -2.80 -0.23
C THR A 172 13.77 -4.27 0.17
N CYS A 173 14.81 -4.71 0.87
CA CYS A 173 14.87 -6.01 1.50
C CYS A 173 14.01 -6.00 2.78
N GLU A 174 12.79 -6.54 2.70
CA GLU A 174 11.79 -6.55 3.80
C GLU A 174 12.28 -7.27 5.06
N SER A 175 13.01 -8.39 4.88
CA SER A 175 13.46 -9.26 5.97
C SER A 175 14.97 -9.14 6.22
N SER A 176 15.34 -8.87 7.48
CA SER A 176 16.73 -8.88 7.93
C SER A 176 17.31 -10.29 8.01
N TRP A 177 16.48 -11.33 8.17
CA TRP A 177 16.93 -12.73 8.13
C TRP A 177 17.58 -13.07 6.79
N VAL A 178 16.86 -12.87 5.68
CA VAL A 178 17.38 -13.15 4.33
C VAL A 178 18.67 -12.37 4.09
N THR A 179 18.67 -11.08 4.44
CA THR A 179 19.84 -10.21 4.22
C THR A 179 21.05 -10.67 5.03
N ARG A 180 20.86 -11.15 6.26
CA ARG A 180 21.96 -11.73 7.06
C ARG A 180 22.56 -12.95 6.40
N GLU A 181 21.73 -13.90 5.97
CA GLU A 181 22.23 -15.12 5.33
C GLU A 181 22.87 -14.85 3.96
N TYR A 182 22.37 -13.84 3.25
CA TYR A 182 23.00 -13.33 2.03
C TYR A 182 24.43 -12.85 2.29
N LEU A 183 24.62 -11.98 3.29
CA LEU A 183 25.94 -11.43 3.65
C LEU A 183 26.92 -12.49 4.15
N ARG A 184 26.42 -13.57 4.76
CA ARG A 184 27.26 -14.68 5.24
C ARG A 184 27.66 -15.66 4.13
N SER A 185 26.91 -15.72 3.03
CA SER A 185 27.10 -16.74 1.99
C SER A 185 27.72 -16.21 0.70
N ARG A 186 27.62 -14.92 0.41
CA ARG A 186 28.07 -14.35 -0.87
C ARG A 186 29.54 -13.94 -0.86
N PRO A 187 30.23 -13.99 -2.01
CA PRO A 187 31.61 -13.51 -2.13
C PRO A 187 31.74 -12.03 -1.77
N THR A 188 32.90 -11.64 -1.24
CA THR A 188 33.22 -10.24 -0.85
C THR A 188 32.93 -9.22 -1.96
N SER A 189 33.24 -9.55 -3.22
CA SER A 189 32.96 -8.66 -4.36
C SER A 189 31.47 -8.36 -4.52
N GLN A 190 30.61 -9.34 -4.25
CA GLN A 190 29.17 -9.16 -4.30
C GLN A 190 28.68 -8.31 -3.11
N ILE A 191 29.20 -8.56 -1.90
CA ILE A 191 28.87 -7.77 -0.71
C ILE A 191 29.26 -6.29 -0.89
N GLU A 192 30.42 -6.00 -1.48
CA GLU A 192 30.81 -4.62 -1.76
C GLU A 192 29.94 -3.96 -2.85
N ARG A 193 29.51 -4.72 -3.87
CA ARG A 193 28.50 -4.23 -4.84
C ARG A 193 27.17 -3.92 -4.15
N PHE A 194 26.72 -4.77 -3.25
CA PHE A 194 25.52 -4.56 -2.44
C PHE A 194 25.62 -3.28 -1.60
N LYS A 195 26.71 -3.12 -0.84
CA LYS A 195 26.98 -1.92 -0.02
C LYS A 195 27.06 -0.65 -0.87
N LYS A 196 27.64 -0.72 -2.07
CA LYS A 196 27.66 0.41 -3.02
C LYS A 196 26.24 0.82 -3.40
N ARG A 197 25.36 -0.14 -3.76
CA ARG A 197 23.96 0.17 -4.12
C ARG A 197 23.15 0.67 -2.93
N ILE A 198 23.49 0.30 -1.69
CA ILE A 198 22.93 0.93 -0.49
C ILE A 198 23.36 2.39 -0.36
N ALA A 199 24.65 2.69 -0.51
CA ALA A 199 25.17 4.05 -0.42
C ALA A 199 24.58 5.00 -1.48
N GLU A 200 24.22 4.46 -2.65
CA GLU A 200 23.53 5.20 -3.71
C GLU A 200 22.01 5.41 -3.45
N GLY A 201 21.46 4.84 -2.37
CA GLY A 201 20.02 4.84 -2.11
C GLY A 201 19.23 4.00 -3.13
N ARG A 202 19.85 2.97 -3.70
CA ARG A 202 19.22 2.03 -4.66
C ARG A 202 18.72 0.76 -3.98
N ILE A 203 19.35 0.38 -2.87
CA ILE A 203 18.94 -0.75 -2.04
C ILE A 203 18.75 -0.27 -0.60
N GLU A 204 17.73 -0.76 0.09
CA GLU A 204 17.58 -0.59 1.54
C GLU A 204 17.40 -1.94 2.22
N VAL A 205 17.99 -2.08 3.41
CA VAL A 205 17.78 -3.22 4.31
C VAL A 205 16.88 -2.76 5.45
N THR A 206 15.77 -3.47 5.68
CA THR A 206 14.89 -3.20 6.82
C THR A 206 15.17 -4.13 8.00
N GLY A 207 14.75 -3.70 9.19
CA GLY A 207 15.22 -4.26 10.45
C GLY A 207 14.48 -5.48 10.98
N MET A 208 13.22 -5.68 10.58
CA MET A 208 12.42 -6.82 11.05
C MET A 208 13.01 -8.14 10.56
N TYR A 209 13.15 -9.10 11.46
CA TYR A 209 13.65 -10.44 11.11
C TYR A 209 12.72 -11.14 10.12
N ALA A 210 11.43 -11.12 10.43
CA ALA A 210 10.32 -11.58 9.60
C ALA A 210 9.09 -10.73 9.97
N ASN A 211 8.02 -10.83 9.16
CA ASN A 211 6.72 -10.29 9.54
C ASN A 211 6.13 -11.20 10.62
N MET A 212 5.88 -10.66 11.82
CA MET A 212 5.61 -11.47 13.00
C MET A 212 4.38 -11.01 13.76
N ALA A 213 3.50 -11.96 14.10
CA ALA A 213 2.41 -11.74 15.02
C ALA A 213 2.88 -11.43 16.45
N GLU A 214 2.01 -10.83 17.27
CA GLU A 214 2.28 -10.43 18.65
C GLU A 214 2.47 -11.59 19.65
N ILE A 215 2.46 -12.86 19.20
CA ILE A 215 2.65 -14.00 20.10
C ILE A 215 4.11 -14.19 20.56
N ALA A 216 5.08 -13.68 19.80
CA ALA A 216 6.49 -13.78 20.19
C ALA A 216 6.72 -13.05 21.52
N ASP A 217 7.45 -13.68 22.44
CA ASP A 217 7.80 -13.05 23.70
C ASP A 217 8.91 -12.00 23.50
N GLU A 218 9.17 -11.23 24.55
CA GLU A 218 10.18 -10.17 24.55
C GLU A 218 11.58 -10.67 24.17
N ASN A 219 11.95 -11.88 24.62
CA ASN A 219 13.25 -12.47 24.33
C ASN A 219 13.39 -12.83 22.84
N ILE A 220 12.35 -13.38 22.21
CA ILE A 220 12.34 -13.61 20.76
C ILE A 220 12.41 -12.28 20.00
N MET A 221 11.64 -11.27 20.42
CA MET A 221 11.67 -9.96 19.75
C MET A 221 13.07 -9.33 19.83
N TYR A 222 13.76 -9.49 20.96
CA TYR A 222 15.16 -9.08 21.10
C TYR A 222 16.10 -9.89 20.18
N ASP A 223 15.95 -11.22 20.14
CA ASP A 223 16.75 -12.10 19.27
C ASP A 223 16.57 -11.78 17.78
N PHE A 224 15.38 -11.33 17.38
CA PHE A 224 15.11 -10.87 16.01
C PHE A 224 15.91 -9.64 15.61
N LEU A 225 16.46 -8.89 16.56
CA LEU A 225 17.33 -7.75 16.29
C LEU A 225 18.81 -8.15 16.13
N GLN A 226 19.19 -9.41 16.37
CA GLN A 226 20.58 -9.85 16.22
C GLN A 226 21.21 -9.53 14.85
N PRO A 227 20.52 -9.63 13.70
CA PRO A 227 21.08 -9.23 12.40
C PRO A 227 21.62 -7.79 12.37
N LEU A 228 21.01 -6.87 13.13
CA LEU A 228 21.40 -5.45 13.13
C LEU A 228 22.84 -5.25 13.61
N ARG A 229 23.33 -6.09 14.52
CA ARG A 229 24.71 -6.05 14.99
C ARG A 229 25.71 -6.40 13.88
N GLU A 230 25.36 -7.37 13.03
CA GLU A 230 26.19 -7.75 11.87
C GLU A 230 26.17 -6.66 10.81
N PHE A 231 25.00 -6.10 10.52
CA PHE A 231 24.86 -4.99 9.58
C PHE A 231 25.67 -3.77 10.02
N SER A 232 25.60 -3.40 11.30
CA SER A 232 26.38 -2.32 11.89
C SER A 232 27.89 -2.53 11.73
N ARG A 233 28.39 -3.75 12.00
CA ARG A 233 29.82 -4.11 11.79
C ARG A 233 30.27 -3.99 10.33
N LEU A 234 29.35 -4.20 9.38
CA LEU A 234 29.60 -4.07 7.94
C LEU A 234 29.36 -2.64 7.42
N GLY A 235 28.97 -1.70 8.29
CA GLY A 235 28.65 -0.32 7.92
C GLY A 235 27.35 -0.19 7.12
N ILE A 236 26.44 -1.16 7.22
CA ILE A 236 25.13 -1.15 6.57
C ILE A 236 24.13 -0.43 7.50
N PRO A 237 23.60 0.75 7.12
CA PRO A 237 22.61 1.45 7.92
C PRO A 237 21.24 0.76 7.83
N VAL A 238 20.52 0.69 8.95
CA VAL A 238 19.13 0.23 9.01
C VAL A 238 18.31 1.28 9.73
N LYS A 239 17.41 1.95 8.98
CA LYS A 239 16.57 3.04 9.49
C LYS A 239 15.10 2.64 9.64
N THR A 240 14.68 1.61 8.92
CA THR A 240 13.26 1.25 8.77
C THR A 240 13.04 -0.18 9.25
N ALA A 241 12.04 -0.39 10.08
CA ALA A 241 11.38 -1.68 10.28
C ALA A 241 10.21 -1.78 9.29
N MET A 242 10.06 -2.92 8.63
CA MET A 242 8.95 -3.18 7.72
C MET A 242 8.19 -4.41 8.21
N GLN A 243 6.89 -4.26 8.39
CA GLN A 243 5.98 -5.28 8.89
C GLN A 243 4.73 -5.22 8.01
N ASN A 244 4.73 -6.02 6.95
CA ASN A 244 3.64 -6.11 6.01
C ASN A 244 2.81 -7.38 6.25
N ASP A 245 1.60 -7.39 5.67
CA ASP A 245 0.58 -8.44 5.75
C ASP A 245 0.01 -8.65 7.16
N VAL A 246 0.84 -9.02 8.13
CA VAL A 246 0.47 -9.08 9.54
C VAL A 246 -0.09 -7.73 9.98
N ASN A 247 -1.29 -7.74 10.52
CA ASN A 247 -2.09 -6.52 10.75
C ASN A 247 -1.87 -5.86 12.12
N GLY A 248 -0.91 -6.39 12.89
CA GLY A 248 -0.45 -5.83 14.17
C GLY A 248 1.06 -5.94 14.36
N VAL A 249 1.54 -5.27 15.40
CA VAL A 249 2.95 -5.21 15.78
C VAL A 249 3.08 -4.90 17.27
N ALA A 250 3.95 -5.65 17.95
CA ALA A 250 4.07 -5.58 19.40
C ALA A 250 4.38 -4.16 19.89
N TRP A 251 3.63 -3.70 20.89
CA TRP A 251 3.70 -2.30 21.36
C TRP A 251 5.04 -1.93 22.05
N CYS A 252 5.83 -2.92 22.45
CA CYS A 252 7.18 -2.72 22.99
C CYS A 252 8.25 -2.45 21.91
N MET A 253 7.92 -2.57 20.62
CA MET A 253 8.93 -2.41 19.56
C MET A 253 9.65 -1.05 19.53
N PRO A 254 9.01 0.11 19.82
CA PRO A 254 9.73 1.38 19.93
C PRO A 254 10.85 1.33 20.98
N ASP A 255 10.64 0.63 22.10
CA ASP A 255 11.62 0.47 23.18
C ASP A 255 12.86 -0.29 22.69
N TYR A 256 12.65 -1.34 21.90
CA TYR A 256 13.73 -2.17 21.37
C TYR A 256 14.45 -1.51 20.19
N PHE A 257 13.78 -0.63 19.45
CA PHE A 257 14.38 0.03 18.29
C PHE A 257 15.23 1.25 18.63
N LYS A 258 14.94 1.96 19.74
CA LYS A 258 15.53 3.28 20.06
C LYS A 258 17.06 3.39 19.90
N ASN A 259 17.79 2.32 20.20
CA ASN A 259 19.26 2.29 20.17
C ASN A 259 19.85 1.46 19.02
N THR A 260 19.03 1.11 18.02
CA THR A 260 19.45 0.25 16.90
C THR A 260 19.71 1.03 15.60
N GLY A 261 19.33 2.31 15.57
CA GLY A 261 19.33 3.14 14.35
C GLY A 261 18.00 3.10 13.59
N ILE A 262 17.09 2.19 13.94
CA ILE A 262 15.73 2.13 13.40
C ILE A 262 14.90 3.27 14.00
N ARG A 263 14.31 4.07 13.13
CA ARG A 263 13.47 5.23 13.47
C ARG A 263 12.09 5.18 12.84
N TYR A 264 11.93 4.33 11.83
CA TYR A 264 10.73 4.28 11.00
C TYR A 264 10.08 2.90 11.05
N LEU A 265 8.76 2.86 11.07
CA LEU A 265 7.96 1.64 10.98
C LEU A 265 7.00 1.74 9.80
N ASN A 266 7.16 0.85 8.81
CA ASN A 266 6.26 0.73 7.66
C ASN A 266 5.32 -0.46 7.85
N MET A 267 4.02 -0.20 7.73
CA MET A 267 2.95 -1.17 7.95
C MET A 267 1.97 -1.18 6.78
N GLY A 268 2.20 -2.06 5.80
CA GLY A 268 1.24 -2.40 4.75
C GLY A 268 0.46 -3.64 5.14
N ILE A 269 -0.67 -3.46 5.82
CA ILE A 269 -1.41 -4.56 6.45
C ILE A 269 -2.36 -5.28 5.49
N ASN A 270 -2.72 -6.52 5.84
CA ASN A 270 -3.82 -7.26 5.24
C ASN A 270 -5.07 -7.19 6.10
N GLU A 271 -6.18 -6.88 5.44
CA GLU A 271 -7.45 -6.58 6.10
C GLU A 271 -8.37 -7.80 6.25
N THR A 272 -7.93 -8.94 5.75
CA THR A 272 -8.71 -10.18 5.81
C THR A 272 -8.94 -10.55 7.27
N ARG A 273 -10.19 -10.51 7.75
CA ARG A 273 -10.55 -10.77 9.16
C ARG A 273 -9.89 -9.81 10.17
N SER A 274 -9.52 -8.60 9.77
CA SER A 274 -8.99 -7.58 10.67
C SER A 274 -9.74 -6.25 10.57
N ILE A 275 -9.59 -5.39 11.57
CA ILE A 275 -10.10 -4.02 11.51
C ILE A 275 -8.99 -3.11 11.01
N ARG A 276 -9.26 -2.36 9.94
CA ARG A 276 -8.34 -1.36 9.39
C ARG A 276 -8.14 -0.21 10.38
N PRO A 277 -6.91 0.06 10.87
CA PRO A 277 -6.61 1.29 11.59
C PRO A 277 -6.63 2.46 10.61
N PHE A 278 -7.25 3.58 10.99
CA PHE A 278 -7.42 4.77 10.14
C PHE A 278 -8.24 4.50 8.87
N ASP A 279 -8.82 5.54 8.28
CA ASP A 279 -9.58 5.41 7.03
C ASP A 279 -8.70 5.62 5.77
N LYS A 280 -7.47 6.11 5.93
CA LYS A 280 -6.48 6.44 4.89
C LYS A 280 -5.05 6.19 5.36
N PRO A 281 -4.06 6.10 4.44
CA PRO A 281 -2.65 6.06 4.82
C PRO A 281 -2.31 7.19 5.78
N THR A 282 -1.63 6.89 6.87
CA THR A 282 -1.46 7.83 7.99
C THR A 282 -0.06 7.69 8.58
N CYS A 283 0.66 8.82 8.65
CA CYS A 283 1.90 8.93 9.41
C CYS A 283 1.61 9.45 10.81
N PHE A 284 2.31 8.93 11.81
CA PHE A 284 2.15 9.33 13.20
C PHE A 284 3.35 8.96 14.05
N TRP A 285 3.56 9.65 15.17
CA TRP A 285 4.48 9.19 16.19
C TRP A 285 3.81 8.07 17.00
N TRP A 286 4.39 6.89 16.97
CA TRP A 286 3.93 5.76 17.78
C TRP A 286 4.76 5.66 19.05
N GLU A 287 4.13 5.83 20.20
CA GLU A 287 4.78 5.88 21.51
C GLU A 287 4.45 4.63 22.33
N SER A 288 5.49 3.98 22.85
CA SER A 288 5.37 2.82 23.74
C SER A 288 4.92 3.24 25.14
N PRO A 289 4.54 2.29 26.01
CA PRO A 289 4.27 2.59 27.41
C PRO A 289 5.44 3.22 28.16
N SER A 290 6.70 3.01 27.73
CA SER A 290 7.88 3.59 28.37
C SER A 290 8.17 5.05 27.95
N GLY A 291 7.47 5.57 26.95
CA GLY A 291 7.65 6.92 26.41
C GLY A 291 8.62 7.01 25.23
N GLU A 292 9.19 5.89 24.80
CA GLU A 292 9.98 5.82 23.58
C GLU A 292 9.06 5.86 22.36
N ARG A 293 9.48 6.57 21.31
CA ARG A 293 8.64 6.76 20.13
C ARG A 293 9.42 6.57 18.83
N MET A 294 8.67 6.19 17.79
CA MET A 294 9.18 6.09 16.43
C MET A 294 8.14 6.62 15.43
N LEU A 295 8.59 7.01 14.23
CA LEU A 295 7.68 7.47 13.18
C LEU A 295 7.09 6.23 12.47
N ALA A 296 5.79 6.02 12.61
CA ALA A 296 5.06 4.94 11.98
C ALA A 296 4.28 5.46 10.76
N PHE A 297 4.15 4.60 9.75
CA PHE A 297 3.29 4.81 8.59
C PHE A 297 2.40 3.59 8.40
N ARG A 298 1.09 3.78 8.66
CA ARG A 298 0.07 2.86 8.15
C ARG A 298 -0.08 3.16 6.68
N ALA A 299 0.49 2.32 5.81
CA ALA A 299 0.38 2.44 4.37
C ALA A 299 -1.00 1.95 3.86
N ASP A 300 -1.24 2.04 2.56
CA ASP A 300 -2.22 1.14 1.95
C ASP A 300 -1.68 -0.31 1.93
N HIS A 301 -2.46 -1.24 1.38
CA HIS A 301 -2.06 -2.63 1.25
C HIS A 301 -0.71 -2.76 0.51
N TYR A 302 0.13 -3.70 0.92
CA TYR A 302 1.49 -3.87 0.38
C TYR A 302 1.52 -4.23 -1.13
N HIS A 303 0.38 -4.62 -1.69
CA HIS A 303 0.17 -4.88 -3.12
C HIS A 303 -0.60 -3.80 -3.89
N ASP A 304 -0.92 -2.65 -3.30
CA ASP A 304 -1.77 -1.66 -3.96
C ASP A 304 -1.19 -1.16 -5.28
N GLY A 305 0.13 -0.98 -5.38
CA GLY A 305 0.76 -0.64 -6.67
C GLY A 305 0.57 -1.72 -7.75
N ASN A 306 0.53 -3.01 -7.36
CA ASN A 306 0.20 -4.11 -8.28
C ASN A 306 -1.27 -4.02 -8.73
N ILE A 307 -2.19 -3.77 -7.80
CA ILE A 307 -3.64 -3.62 -8.05
C ILE A 307 -3.92 -2.44 -8.99
N TYR A 308 -3.20 -1.34 -8.82
CA TYR A 308 -3.28 -0.20 -9.73
C TYR A 308 -2.75 -0.52 -11.13
N GLY A 309 -2.00 -1.61 -11.30
CA GLY A 309 -1.52 -2.09 -12.59
C GLY A 309 -0.15 -1.56 -12.96
N LEU A 310 0.70 -1.26 -11.97
CA LEU A 310 2.05 -0.74 -12.16
C LEU A 310 2.94 -1.71 -12.97
N VAL A 311 2.85 -3.01 -12.70
CA VAL A 311 3.79 -4.01 -13.27
C VAL A 311 3.19 -4.89 -14.38
N ASN A 312 1.88 -4.89 -14.57
CA ASN A 312 1.18 -5.80 -15.50
C ASN A 312 0.80 -5.15 -16.85
N LYS A 313 1.46 -4.04 -17.22
CA LYS A 313 1.18 -3.26 -18.43
C LYS A 313 -0.28 -2.76 -18.56
N SER A 314 -1.06 -2.74 -17.49
CA SER A 314 -2.47 -2.31 -17.53
C SER A 314 -2.61 -0.89 -18.11
N PRO A 315 -3.54 -0.68 -19.06
CA PRO A 315 -3.86 0.66 -19.59
C PRO A 315 -4.56 1.54 -18.54
N ASN A 316 -5.11 0.94 -17.49
CA ASN A 316 -5.87 1.65 -16.45
C ASN A 316 -5.01 2.24 -15.34
N PHE A 317 -3.69 2.05 -15.37
CA PHE A 317 -2.79 2.53 -14.32
C PHE A 317 -2.92 4.01 -14.02
N ALA A 318 -2.97 4.85 -15.06
CA ALA A 318 -3.15 6.28 -14.85
C ALA A 318 -4.49 6.64 -14.22
N ALA A 319 -5.58 6.02 -14.68
CA ALA A 319 -6.89 6.25 -14.11
C ALA A 319 -6.95 5.78 -12.64
N ASN A 320 -6.33 4.65 -12.31
CA ASN A 320 -6.31 4.08 -10.97
C ASN A 320 -5.50 4.92 -9.98
N ILE A 321 -4.28 5.31 -10.34
CA ILE A 321 -3.43 6.15 -9.47
C ILE A 321 -4.06 7.54 -9.27
N LEU A 322 -4.55 8.17 -10.33
CA LEU A 322 -5.18 9.49 -10.20
C LEU A 322 -6.48 9.43 -9.40
N TRP A 323 -7.25 8.34 -9.53
CA TRP A 323 -8.40 8.08 -8.67
C TRP A 323 -7.99 7.98 -7.21
N HIS A 324 -6.96 7.19 -6.91
CA HIS A 324 -6.46 7.01 -5.55
C HIS A 324 -6.02 8.35 -4.93
N LEU A 325 -5.26 9.17 -5.66
CA LEU A 325 -4.87 10.50 -5.17
C LEU A 325 -6.07 11.44 -4.94
N ALA A 326 -7.03 11.47 -5.88
CA ALA A 326 -8.25 12.26 -5.71
C ALA A 326 -9.09 11.77 -4.52
N ASP A 327 -9.08 10.47 -4.27
CA ASP A 327 -9.75 9.86 -3.13
C ASP A 327 -9.07 10.21 -1.79
N LEU A 328 -7.74 10.20 -1.74
CA LEU A 328 -6.97 10.70 -0.59
C LEU A 328 -7.28 12.18 -0.30
N GLU A 329 -7.32 13.03 -1.32
CA GLU A 329 -7.71 14.43 -1.16
C GLU A 329 -9.12 14.56 -0.57
N SER A 330 -10.08 13.78 -1.08
CA SER A 330 -11.46 13.80 -0.59
C SER A 330 -11.60 13.35 0.87
N ARG A 331 -10.69 12.49 1.35
CA ARG A 331 -10.60 12.04 2.75
C ARG A 331 -9.74 12.96 3.63
N GLY A 332 -9.27 14.10 3.09
CA GLY A 332 -8.47 15.09 3.83
C GLY A 332 -7.05 14.61 4.13
N TYR A 333 -6.40 13.87 3.23
CA TYR A 333 -5.00 13.50 3.39
C TYR A 333 -4.10 14.75 3.42
N PRO A 334 -3.27 14.94 4.48
CA PRO A 334 -2.63 16.22 4.73
C PRO A 334 -1.42 16.48 3.82
N LEU A 335 -0.68 15.44 3.43
CA LEU A 335 0.61 15.60 2.76
C LEU A 335 0.45 15.79 1.24
N ASP A 336 1.45 16.37 0.60
CA ASP A 336 1.56 16.44 -0.88
C ASP A 336 2.34 15.25 -1.47
N ARG A 337 2.74 14.29 -0.63
CA ARG A 337 3.40 13.05 -1.05
C ARG A 337 2.79 11.84 -0.38
N VAL A 338 2.82 10.70 -1.07
CA VAL A 338 2.39 9.40 -0.51
C VAL A 338 3.35 8.30 -0.96
N ALA A 339 3.58 7.31 -0.10
CA ALA A 339 4.26 6.08 -0.46
C ALA A 339 3.26 4.95 -0.75
N ILE A 340 3.49 4.24 -1.86
CA ILE A 340 2.71 3.08 -2.31
C ILE A 340 3.68 1.92 -2.48
N GLN A 341 3.34 0.80 -1.85
CA GLN A 341 4.12 -0.43 -1.92
C GLN A 341 3.67 -1.31 -3.10
N PHE A 342 4.60 -2.10 -3.62
CA PHE A 342 4.34 -3.09 -4.65
C PHE A 342 5.44 -4.15 -4.72
N SER A 343 5.12 -5.27 -5.37
CA SER A 343 6.07 -6.34 -5.68
C SER A 343 6.29 -6.46 -7.20
N GLY A 344 7.33 -7.18 -7.62
CA GLY A 344 7.60 -7.37 -9.06
C GLY A 344 6.45 -8.09 -9.80
N TYR A 345 5.68 -8.91 -9.08
CA TYR A 345 4.50 -9.63 -9.55
C TYR A 345 3.40 -9.57 -8.48
N TYR A 346 2.13 -9.75 -8.86
CA TYR A 346 1.01 -9.78 -7.92
C TYR A 346 0.89 -11.17 -7.26
N THR A 347 1.84 -11.45 -6.37
CA THR A 347 1.92 -12.65 -5.54
C THR A 347 2.88 -12.37 -4.38
N ASP A 348 2.68 -13.08 -3.27
CA ASP A 348 3.67 -13.11 -2.20
C ASP A 348 4.95 -13.84 -2.66
N ASN A 349 6.05 -13.57 -1.97
CA ASN A 349 7.40 -14.01 -2.35
C ASN A 349 7.77 -13.69 -3.81
N ALA A 350 7.21 -12.64 -4.41
CA ALA A 350 7.49 -12.29 -5.80
C ALA A 350 8.97 -11.87 -5.99
N PRO A 351 9.61 -12.28 -7.09
CA PRO A 351 10.91 -11.75 -7.48
C PRO A 351 10.82 -10.25 -7.84
N PRO A 352 11.95 -9.52 -7.81
CA PRO A 352 12.02 -8.14 -8.28
C PRO A 352 11.71 -8.04 -9.77
N ALA A 353 11.29 -6.85 -10.23
CA ALA A 353 11.06 -6.59 -11.65
C ALA A 353 11.32 -5.13 -12.03
N THR A 354 11.87 -4.89 -13.23
CA THR A 354 12.15 -3.54 -13.76
C THR A 354 10.95 -2.90 -14.46
N ALA A 355 9.81 -3.59 -14.58
CA ALA A 355 8.64 -3.10 -15.34
C ALA A 355 8.16 -1.71 -14.90
N ALA A 356 8.33 -1.37 -13.62
CA ALA A 356 7.95 -0.07 -13.09
C ALA A 356 8.89 1.07 -13.56
N SER A 357 10.17 0.80 -13.85
CA SER A 357 11.14 1.82 -14.27
C SER A 357 10.73 2.52 -15.56
N GLU A 358 10.41 1.76 -16.61
CA GLU A 358 9.95 2.32 -17.88
C GLU A 358 8.63 3.10 -17.70
N ARG A 359 7.72 2.56 -16.88
CA ARG A 359 6.42 3.20 -16.61
C ARG A 359 6.58 4.53 -15.89
N VAL A 360 7.48 4.63 -14.91
CA VAL A 360 7.79 5.88 -14.20
C VAL A 360 8.43 6.90 -15.13
N MET A 361 9.36 6.48 -15.99
CA MET A 361 9.98 7.35 -17.00
C MET A 361 8.93 7.96 -17.92
N LEU A 362 8.07 7.13 -18.54
CA LEU A 362 7.00 7.59 -19.44
C LEU A 362 5.97 8.46 -18.71
N TRP A 363 5.67 8.15 -17.45
CA TRP A 363 4.79 8.99 -16.62
C TRP A 363 5.35 10.40 -16.43
N ASN A 364 6.61 10.48 -16.01
CA ASN A 364 7.25 11.74 -15.67
C ASN A 364 7.57 12.60 -16.89
N GLU A 365 7.70 11.99 -18.08
CA GLU A 365 7.76 12.71 -19.36
C GLU A 365 6.40 13.30 -19.73
N LYS A 366 5.32 12.52 -19.57
CA LYS A 366 3.96 12.94 -19.93
C LYS A 366 3.39 14.01 -19.00
N TYR A 367 3.55 13.86 -17.69
CA TYR A 367 2.89 14.70 -16.69
C TYR A 367 3.87 15.65 -16.00
N GLU A 368 3.48 16.91 -15.84
CA GLU A 368 4.17 17.88 -14.99
C GLU A 368 3.98 17.50 -13.51
N TYR A 369 2.74 17.16 -13.14
CA TYR A 369 2.36 16.56 -11.87
C TYR A 369 1.22 15.53 -12.07
N PRO A 370 1.11 14.49 -11.23
CA PRO A 370 2.04 14.14 -10.16
C PRO A 370 3.38 13.64 -10.73
N LYS A 371 4.47 13.76 -9.96
CA LYS A 371 5.71 13.04 -10.26
C LYS A 371 5.74 11.72 -9.54
N ILE A 372 6.26 10.68 -10.18
CA ILE A 372 6.43 9.36 -9.58
C ILE A 372 7.92 9.08 -9.45
N ARG A 373 8.31 8.46 -8.34
CA ARG A 373 9.68 8.04 -8.08
C ARG A 373 9.68 6.61 -7.58
N LEU A 374 10.48 5.74 -8.18
CA LEU A 374 10.90 4.51 -7.54
C LEU A 374 11.82 4.87 -6.37
N SER A 375 11.48 4.45 -5.17
CA SER A 375 12.19 4.80 -3.94
C SER A 375 12.46 3.56 -3.09
N VAL A 376 13.44 3.68 -2.18
CA VAL A 376 13.50 2.80 -1.02
C VAL A 376 12.47 3.27 0.03
N ALA A 377 12.17 2.44 1.04
CA ALA A 377 11.13 2.72 2.02
C ALA A 377 11.40 4.00 2.84
N SER A 378 12.62 4.15 3.36
CA SER A 378 13.05 5.27 4.22
C SER A 378 12.90 6.64 3.58
N GLU A 379 12.93 6.75 2.25
CA GLU A 379 12.92 8.04 1.56
C GLU A 379 11.63 8.84 1.84
N PHE A 380 10.48 8.16 1.89
CA PHE A 380 9.21 8.80 2.24
C PHE A 380 9.21 9.25 3.70
N PHE A 381 9.70 8.41 4.62
CA PHE A 381 9.78 8.76 6.04
C PHE A 381 10.70 9.95 6.30
N GLU A 382 11.85 10.03 5.63
CA GLU A 382 12.78 11.15 5.75
C GLU A 382 12.13 12.47 5.27
N TYR A 383 11.30 12.40 4.22
CA TYR A 383 10.47 13.54 3.82
C TYR A 383 9.45 13.90 4.91
N VAL A 384 8.72 12.93 5.46
CA VAL A 384 7.68 13.18 6.47
C VAL A 384 8.31 13.75 7.75
N GLU A 385 9.33 13.10 8.30
CA GLU A 385 10.04 13.53 9.50
C GLU A 385 10.55 14.97 9.35
N LYS A 386 11.18 15.28 8.22
CA LYS A 386 11.76 16.61 7.97
C LYS A 386 10.72 17.73 7.83
N ASN A 387 9.59 17.46 7.19
CA ASN A 387 8.64 18.52 6.79
C ASN A 387 7.38 18.58 7.66
N TRP A 388 7.05 17.49 8.35
CA TRP A 388 5.78 17.34 9.07
C TRP A 388 5.94 16.76 10.47
N GLY A 389 7.15 16.36 10.88
CA GLY A 389 7.39 15.67 12.16
C GLY A 389 6.76 16.37 13.36
N ASP A 390 6.80 17.71 13.42
CA ASP A 390 6.23 18.49 14.53
C ASP A 390 4.69 18.58 14.51
N GLU A 391 4.06 18.29 13.36
CA GLU A 391 2.62 18.35 13.16
C GLU A 391 1.92 16.99 13.31
N LEU A 392 2.71 15.91 13.34
CA LEU A 392 2.15 14.56 13.40
C LEU A 392 1.52 14.27 14.77
N PRO A 393 0.36 13.59 14.80
CA PRO A 393 -0.23 13.15 16.05
C PRO A 393 0.68 12.10 16.73
N VAL A 394 0.66 12.09 18.05
CA VAL A 394 1.24 11.02 18.87
C VAL A 394 0.12 10.05 19.26
N TYR A 395 0.31 8.77 18.96
CA TYR A 395 -0.58 7.71 19.42
C TYR A 395 0.14 6.80 20.40
N ARG A 396 -0.43 6.67 21.59
CA ARG A 396 -0.02 5.75 22.65
C ARG A 396 -1.06 4.65 22.80
N ASN A 397 -1.21 3.84 21.75
CA ASN A 397 -2.13 2.71 21.69
C ASN A 397 -1.42 1.46 21.15
N ALA A 398 -1.85 0.28 21.60
CA ALA A 398 -1.43 -0.98 21.00
C ALA A 398 -1.91 -1.07 19.54
N TRP A 399 -1.08 -1.65 18.67
CA TRP A 399 -1.45 -1.99 17.30
C TRP A 399 -1.69 -3.49 17.21
N LEU A 400 -2.89 -3.90 17.64
CA LEU A 400 -3.24 -5.30 17.86
C LEU A 400 -3.25 -6.13 16.57
N ASP A 401 -2.76 -7.35 16.69
CA ASP A 401 -2.89 -8.38 15.65
C ASP A 401 -4.20 -9.17 15.78
N TRP A 402 -5.07 -9.02 14.79
CA TRP A 402 -6.36 -9.69 14.68
C TRP A 402 -6.27 -11.15 14.26
N TRP A 403 -5.11 -11.61 13.77
CA TRP A 403 -4.87 -13.01 13.40
C TRP A 403 -4.35 -13.86 14.55
N THR A 404 -4.38 -13.33 15.77
CA THR A 404 -4.00 -14.07 16.97
C THR A 404 -4.88 -15.30 17.23
N ASP A 405 -6.06 -15.39 16.60
CA ASP A 405 -6.92 -16.59 16.57
C ASP A 405 -6.20 -17.81 15.94
N GLY A 406 -5.30 -17.58 14.97
CA GLY A 406 -4.53 -18.62 14.30
C GLY A 406 -3.68 -19.46 15.25
N PHE A 407 -3.13 -18.86 16.31
CA PHE A 407 -2.34 -19.59 17.32
C PHE A 407 -3.20 -20.48 18.21
N GLY A 408 -4.44 -20.06 18.49
CA GLY A 408 -5.42 -20.90 19.18
C GLY A 408 -5.74 -22.17 18.39
N SER A 409 -5.78 -22.08 17.05
CA SER A 409 -6.02 -23.22 16.17
C SER A 409 -4.83 -24.20 16.07
N THR A 410 -3.61 -23.75 16.43
CA THR A 410 -2.35 -24.53 16.42
C THR A 410 -1.76 -24.63 17.83
N SER A 411 -2.61 -24.98 18.81
CA SER A 411 -2.27 -24.94 20.23
C SER A 411 -1.12 -25.88 20.61
N ARG A 412 -0.97 -27.01 19.92
CA ARG A 412 0.14 -27.97 20.15
C ARG A 412 1.47 -27.36 19.74
N GLU A 413 1.56 -26.85 18.52
CA GLU A 413 2.75 -26.20 17.97
C GLU A 413 3.13 -24.97 18.81
N THR A 414 2.12 -24.17 19.19
CA THR A 414 2.29 -23.02 20.07
C THR A 414 2.85 -23.45 21.43
N ALA A 415 2.37 -24.55 22.02
CA ALA A 415 2.90 -25.05 23.29
C ALA A 415 4.36 -25.54 23.18
N GLU A 416 4.73 -26.19 22.08
CA GLU A 416 6.12 -26.60 21.83
C GLU A 416 7.06 -25.39 21.66
N ILE A 417 6.60 -24.33 21.00
CA ILE A 417 7.33 -23.06 20.90
C ILE A 417 7.54 -22.45 22.31
N ARG A 418 6.49 -22.39 23.14
CA ARG A 418 6.58 -21.88 24.52
C ARG A 418 7.54 -22.70 25.38
N LYS A 419 7.52 -24.04 25.29
CA LYS A 419 8.48 -24.90 25.99
C LYS A 419 9.92 -24.56 25.59
N THR A 420 10.17 -24.38 24.31
CA THR A 420 11.49 -24.04 23.78
C THR A 420 11.95 -22.66 24.25
N GLN A 421 11.06 -21.67 24.25
CA GLN A 421 11.34 -20.34 24.81
C GLN A 421 11.72 -20.43 26.30
N ASN A 422 10.95 -21.16 27.10
CA ASN A 422 11.21 -21.29 28.53
C ASN A 422 12.56 -21.96 28.79
N MET A 423 12.94 -22.99 28.02
CA MET A 423 14.26 -23.63 28.14
C MET A 423 15.41 -22.65 27.87
N LYS A 424 15.25 -21.74 26.91
CA LYS A 424 16.27 -20.72 26.60
C LYS A 424 16.42 -19.63 27.67
N GLN A 425 15.43 -19.44 28.53
CA GLN A 425 15.48 -18.39 29.56
C GLN A 425 16.21 -18.84 30.84
N VAL A 426 16.42 -20.14 31.02
CA VAL A 426 17.10 -20.72 32.19
C VAL A 426 18.59 -21.02 31.94
N ASP A 427 19.04 -20.95 30.69
CA ASP A 427 20.44 -21.03 30.26
C ASP A 427 21.05 -19.62 30.18
#